data_AF-A0A960E0H9-F1
#
_entry.id   AF-A0A960E0H9-F1
#
_cell.length_a   1.000
_cell.length_b   1.000
_cell.length_c   1.000
_cell.angle_alpha   90.00
_cell.angle_beta   90.00
_cell.angle_gamma   90.00
#
_symmetry.space_group_name_H-M   'P 1'
#
loop_
_entity.id
_entity.type
_entity.pdbx_description
1 polymer ?
#
loop_
_entity_poly.entity_id
_entity_poly.type
_entity_poly.pdbx_seq_one_letter_code
_entity_poly.pdbx_strand_id
1 'polypeptide(L)'
;AGLAEVAAPMLAPHPCDLALARDHVTESADPRRRRELDEVPGAVDALAAGVVDAVAQGLDGLVRELELQVLEPDVDWMAAAAPVSLVYGELDATAPPAFGRWWHDHLPHAHLEVVPGAGHLVALTRWADLLVDLAGPS
;
A
#
# COMPACT_ATOMS: atom_id res chain seq x y z
N ALA A 1 14.05 8.72 -19.70
CA ALA A 1 14.24 7.26 -19.60
C ALA A 1 15.50 7.01 -18.78
N GLY A 2 15.43 6.18 -17.73
CA GLY A 2 16.58 5.78 -16.91
C GLY A 2 16.47 6.04 -15.40
N LEU A 3 15.71 7.04 -14.95
CA LEU A 3 15.56 7.28 -13.49
C LEU A 3 14.79 6.15 -12.79
N ALA A 4 13.74 5.62 -13.42
CA ALA A 4 12.99 4.49 -12.89
C ALA A 4 13.84 3.21 -12.81
N GLU A 5 14.64 2.93 -13.85
CA GLU A 5 15.59 1.80 -13.85
C GLU A 5 16.65 1.93 -12.75
N VAL A 6 17.13 3.15 -12.49
CA VAL A 6 18.09 3.43 -11.40
C VAL A 6 17.43 3.32 -10.02
N ALA A 7 16.16 3.73 -9.89
CA ALA A 7 15.46 3.76 -8.61
C ALA A 7 14.86 2.41 -8.21
N ALA A 8 14.46 1.55 -9.16
CA ALA A 8 13.79 0.29 -8.85
C ALA A 8 14.60 -0.62 -7.89
N PRO A 9 15.92 -0.82 -8.05
CA PRO A 9 16.72 -1.60 -7.10
C PRO A 9 16.82 -0.98 -5.70
N MET A 10 16.46 0.30 -5.53
CA MET A 10 16.46 0.99 -4.23
C MET A 10 15.16 0.79 -3.45
N LEU A 11 14.08 0.39 -4.13
CA LEU A 11 12.76 0.21 -3.50
C LEU A 11 12.46 -1.24 -3.16
N ALA A 12 13.01 -2.20 -3.92
CA ALA A 12 12.88 -3.61 -3.62
C ALA A 12 14.17 -4.37 -3.94
N PRO A 13 14.58 -5.32 -3.10
CA PRO A 13 15.73 -6.18 -3.38
C PRO A 13 15.45 -7.08 -4.60
N HIS A 14 16.46 -7.30 -5.44
CA HIS A 14 16.43 -8.32 -6.49
C HIS A 14 17.86 -8.82 -6.77
N PRO A 15 18.12 -10.15 -6.83
CA PRO A 15 17.18 -11.23 -6.52
C PRO A 15 16.79 -11.21 -5.04
N CYS A 16 15.59 -11.69 -4.71
CA CYS A 16 15.07 -11.67 -3.35
C CYS A 16 14.64 -13.07 -2.92
N ASP A 17 15.27 -13.57 -1.85
CA ASP A 17 14.77 -14.74 -1.13
C ASP A 17 13.94 -14.29 0.08
N LEU A 18 13.29 -15.25 0.74
CA LEU A 18 12.40 -14.96 1.86
C LEU A 18 13.14 -14.37 3.08
N ALA A 19 14.43 -14.65 3.25
CA ALA A 19 15.21 -14.08 4.36
C ALA A 19 15.44 -12.58 4.10
N LEU A 20 15.93 -12.24 2.91
CA LEU A 20 16.13 -10.84 2.51
C LEU A 20 14.82 -10.06 2.46
N ALA A 21 13.72 -10.69 2.06
CA ALA A 21 12.39 -10.07 2.09
C ALA A 21 11.93 -9.71 3.51
N ARG A 22 12.17 -10.59 4.49
CA ARG A 22 11.85 -10.30 5.91
C ARG A 22 12.69 -9.15 6.45
N ASP A 23 13.98 -9.12 6.12
CA ASP A 23 14.86 -8.03 6.48
C ASP A 23 14.36 -6.72 5.88
N HIS A 24 14.03 -6.71 4.58
CA HIS A 24 13.47 -5.54 3.90
C HIS A 24 12.18 -5.01 4.54
N VAL A 25 11.24 -5.91 4.88
CA VAL A 25 9.97 -5.54 5.55
C VAL A 25 10.20 -4.95 6.95
N THR A 26 11.22 -5.42 7.68
CA THR A 26 11.44 -5.03 9.08
C THR A 26 12.41 -3.86 9.25
N GLU A 27 13.45 -3.74 8.42
CA GLU A 27 14.42 -2.65 8.45
C GLU A 27 13.79 -1.30 8.08
N SER A 28 12.80 -1.31 7.19
CA SER A 28 12.06 -0.11 6.78
C SER A 28 10.97 0.31 7.79
N ALA A 29 10.70 -0.49 8.82
CA ALA A 29 9.64 -0.24 9.78
C ALA A 29 10.09 0.69 10.91
N ASP A 30 9.46 1.87 10.98
CA ASP A 30 9.57 2.73 12.16
C ASP A 30 8.97 2.05 13.43
N PRO A 31 9.18 2.60 14.64
CA PRO A 31 8.68 1.99 15.87
C PRO A 31 7.16 1.78 15.93
N ARG A 32 6.37 2.56 15.18
CA ARG A 32 4.91 2.37 15.09
C ARG A 32 4.60 1.22 14.15
N ARG A 33 5.15 1.25 12.93
CA ARG A 33 4.96 0.20 11.93
C ARG A 33 5.38 -1.15 12.48
N ARG A 34 6.45 -1.18 13.29
CA ARG A 34 6.86 -2.39 14.04
C ARG A 34 5.77 -2.92 14.97
N ARG A 35 5.11 -2.06 15.75
CA ARG A 35 4.02 -2.47 16.66
C ARG A 35 2.82 -3.02 15.89
N GLU A 36 2.45 -2.36 14.80
CA GLU A 36 1.36 -2.80 13.92
C GLU A 36 1.64 -4.18 13.29
N LEU A 37 2.90 -4.43 12.89
CA LEU A 37 3.33 -5.75 12.44
C LEU A 37 3.24 -6.81 13.55
N ASP A 38 3.60 -6.47 14.79
CA ASP A 38 3.53 -7.38 15.94
C ASP A 38 2.08 -7.69 16.35
N GLU A 39 1.12 -6.79 16.09
CA GLU A 39 -0.31 -6.97 16.38
C GLU A 39 -0.99 -8.00 15.45
N VAL A 40 -0.42 -8.26 14.28
CA VAL A 40 -1.00 -9.14 13.27
C VAL A 40 -0.14 -10.41 13.12
N PRO A 41 -0.59 -11.55 13.67
CA PRO A 41 0.16 -12.80 13.59
C PRO A 41 0.51 -13.18 12.15
N GLY A 42 1.80 -13.35 11.87
CA GLY A 42 2.29 -13.72 10.54
C GLY A 42 2.38 -12.58 9.53
N ALA A 43 2.14 -11.33 9.91
CA ALA A 43 2.19 -10.20 8.98
C ALA A 43 3.54 -10.06 8.28
N VAL A 44 4.66 -10.19 9.02
CA VAL A 44 6.00 -10.10 8.43
C VAL A 44 6.22 -11.20 7.39
N ASP A 45 5.79 -12.43 7.67
CA ASP A 45 5.94 -13.55 6.74
C ASP A 45 5.07 -13.37 5.49
N ALA A 46 3.83 -12.90 5.66
CA ALA A 46 2.92 -12.64 4.55
C ALA A 46 3.43 -11.51 3.65
N LEU A 47 3.90 -10.41 4.23
CA LEU A 47 4.49 -9.30 3.48
C LEU A 47 5.79 -9.71 2.81
N ALA A 48 6.65 -10.47 3.48
CA ALA A 48 7.89 -10.98 2.90
C ALA A 48 7.63 -11.89 1.70
N ALA A 49 6.64 -12.78 1.80
CA ALA A 49 6.19 -13.60 0.65
C ALA A 49 5.72 -12.70 -0.51
N GLY A 50 4.95 -11.66 -0.21
CA GLY A 50 4.52 -10.67 -1.22
C GLY A 50 5.69 -9.95 -1.89
N VAL A 51 6.74 -9.58 -1.16
CA VAL A 51 7.95 -8.96 -1.73
C VAL A 51 8.67 -9.93 -2.66
N VAL A 52 8.85 -11.19 -2.26
CA VAL A 52 9.44 -12.23 -3.12
C VAL A 52 8.63 -12.40 -4.41
N ASP A 53 7.32 -12.52 -4.29
CA ASP A 53 6.42 -12.69 -5.44
C ASP A 53 6.44 -11.47 -6.37
N ALA A 54 6.46 -10.25 -5.82
CA ALA A 54 6.45 -9.01 -6.58
C ALA A 54 7.68 -8.85 -7.49
N VAL A 55 8.84 -9.35 -7.08
CA VAL A 55 10.10 -9.26 -7.84
C VAL A 55 10.49 -10.57 -8.53
N ALA A 56 9.68 -11.62 -8.43
CA ALA A 56 10.00 -12.96 -8.93
C ALA A 56 10.29 -13.01 -10.44
N GLN A 57 9.74 -12.04 -11.20
CA GLN A 57 9.90 -11.94 -12.65
C GLN A 57 10.89 -10.86 -13.11
N GLY A 58 11.58 -10.19 -12.19
CA GLY A 58 12.38 -9.00 -12.52
C GLY A 58 11.88 -7.75 -11.81
N LEU A 59 12.54 -6.62 -12.11
CA LEU A 59 12.15 -5.30 -11.61
C LEU A 59 11.31 -4.49 -12.62
N ASP A 60 11.02 -5.04 -13.80
CA ASP A 60 10.31 -4.32 -14.87
C ASP A 60 8.93 -3.82 -14.42
N GLY A 61 8.22 -4.57 -13.57
CA GLY A 61 6.95 -4.13 -12.98
C GLY A 61 7.10 -2.87 -12.12
N LEU A 62 8.16 -2.82 -11.30
CA LEU A 62 8.46 -1.68 -10.44
C LEU A 62 8.97 -0.48 -11.25
N VAL A 63 9.79 -0.71 -12.28
CA VAL A 63 10.19 0.34 -13.24
C VAL A 63 8.94 0.95 -13.87
N ARG A 64 8.00 0.12 -14.32
CA ARG A 64 6.75 0.59 -14.92
C ARG A 64 5.88 1.36 -13.92
N GLU A 65 5.80 0.92 -12.67
CA GLU A 65 5.07 1.63 -11.61
C GLU A 65 5.65 3.04 -11.40
N LEU A 66 6.98 3.16 -11.31
CA LEU A 66 7.64 4.46 -11.14
C LEU A 66 7.44 5.40 -12.33
N GLU A 67 7.43 4.88 -13.55
CA GLU A 67 7.08 5.66 -14.73
C GLU A 67 5.63 6.16 -14.67
N LEU A 68 4.69 5.31 -14.25
CA LEU A 68 3.28 5.67 -14.13
C LEU A 68 3.03 6.77 -13.10
N GLN A 69 3.84 6.87 -12.04
CA GLN A 69 3.69 7.92 -11.03
C GLN A 69 3.91 9.35 -11.55
N VAL A 70 4.60 9.52 -12.68
CA VAL A 70 4.91 10.84 -13.26
C VAL A 70 4.21 11.08 -14.59
N LEU A 71 3.46 10.10 -15.09
CA LEU A 71 2.65 10.22 -16.29
C LEU A 71 1.27 10.76 -15.91
N GLU A 72 0.73 11.60 -16.77
CA GLU A 72 -0.68 12.00 -16.64
C GLU A 72 -1.56 10.75 -16.82
N PRO A 73 -2.49 10.47 -15.90
CA PRO A 73 -3.38 9.32 -16.04
C PRO A 73 -4.22 9.39 -17.33
N ASP A 74 -4.41 8.25 -17.98
CA ASP A 74 -5.31 8.09 -19.13
C ASP A 74 -6.70 7.55 -18.72
N VAL A 75 -7.04 7.70 -17.43
CA VAL A 75 -8.28 7.23 -16.81
C VAL A 75 -9.10 8.42 -16.30
N ASP A 76 -10.41 8.38 -16.55
CA ASP A 76 -11.37 9.30 -15.92
C ASP A 76 -11.84 8.72 -14.57
N TRP A 77 -11.32 9.26 -13.47
CA TRP A 77 -11.69 8.84 -12.12
C TRP A 77 -13.18 9.05 -11.83
N MET A 78 -13.81 10.05 -12.46
CA MET A 78 -15.22 10.34 -12.29
C MET A 78 -16.13 9.29 -12.95
N ALA A 79 -15.58 8.43 -13.81
CA ALA A 79 -16.31 7.32 -14.41
C ALA A 79 -16.47 6.11 -13.47
N ALA A 80 -15.84 6.11 -12.29
CA ALA A 80 -15.98 5.04 -11.31
C ALA A 80 -17.41 5.00 -10.72
N ALA A 81 -18.20 4.01 -11.14
CA ALA A 81 -19.61 3.87 -10.73
C ALA A 81 -19.81 3.06 -9.43
N ALA A 82 -18.81 2.29 -8.99
CA ALA A 82 -18.90 1.50 -7.77
C ALA A 82 -18.72 2.37 -6.52
N PRO A 83 -19.37 2.06 -5.39
CA PRO A 83 -19.02 2.64 -4.10
C PRO A 83 -17.54 2.40 -3.78
N VAL A 84 -16.86 3.41 -3.23
CA VAL A 84 -15.43 3.32 -2.86
C VAL A 84 -15.26 3.65 -1.38
N SER A 85 -14.70 2.70 -0.62
CA SER A 85 -14.27 2.95 0.76
C SER A 85 -12.79 3.33 0.77
N LEU A 86 -12.50 4.52 1.27
CA LEU A 86 -11.14 5.03 1.46
C LEU A 86 -10.82 4.99 2.95
N VAL A 87 -9.93 4.10 3.39
CA VAL A 87 -9.58 3.96 4.81
C VAL A 87 -8.09 4.27 5.01
N TYR A 88 -7.81 5.29 5.82
CA TYR A 88 -6.46 5.81 6.03
C TYR A 88 -6.13 5.89 7.52
N GLY A 89 -4.89 5.59 7.90
CA GLY A 89 -4.40 5.86 9.25
C GLY A 89 -4.11 7.35 9.43
N GLU A 90 -4.56 7.94 10.53
CA GLU A 90 -4.29 9.34 10.87
C GLU A 90 -2.78 9.68 10.88
N LEU A 91 -1.97 8.71 11.28
CA LEU A 91 -0.52 8.83 11.48
C LEU A 91 0.29 8.13 10.39
N ASP A 92 -0.33 7.83 9.24
CA ASP A 92 0.37 7.29 8.07
C ASP A 92 1.32 8.36 7.48
N ALA A 93 2.62 8.06 7.48
CA ALA A 93 3.66 8.90 6.89
C ALA A 93 4.05 8.47 5.46
N THR A 94 3.61 7.30 5.01
CA THR A 94 3.87 6.76 3.67
C THR A 94 2.80 7.21 2.68
N ALA A 95 1.52 7.05 3.05
CA ALA A 95 0.36 7.51 2.28
C ALA A 95 -0.54 8.36 3.18
N PRO A 96 -0.15 9.61 3.50
CA PRO A 96 -0.83 10.40 4.52
C PRO A 96 -2.29 10.69 4.16
N PRO A 97 -3.15 11.01 5.15
CA PRO A 97 -4.59 11.30 4.92
C PRO A 97 -4.90 12.37 3.86
N ALA A 98 -3.92 13.18 3.47
CA ALA A 98 -4.04 14.09 2.33
C ALA A 98 -4.31 13.36 1.00
N PHE A 99 -3.73 12.18 0.80
CA PHE A 99 -4.00 11.34 -0.36
C PHE A 99 -5.46 10.87 -0.36
N GLY A 100 -5.97 10.42 0.80
CA GLY A 100 -7.37 10.01 0.94
C GLY A 100 -8.35 11.15 0.66
N ARG A 101 -8.06 12.36 1.13
CA ARG A 101 -8.86 13.56 0.80
C ARG A 101 -8.85 13.88 -0.69
N TRP A 102 -7.67 13.79 -1.31
CA TRP A 102 -7.56 13.99 -2.75
C TRP A 102 -8.43 12.97 -3.51
N TRP A 103 -8.36 11.68 -3.16
CA TRP A 103 -9.20 10.65 -3.79
C TRP A 103 -10.69 10.87 -3.54
N HIS A 104 -11.08 11.26 -2.32
CA HIS A 104 -12.47 11.58 -2.00
C HIS A 104 -13.03 12.71 -2.90
N ASP A 105 -12.21 13.71 -3.21
CA ASP A 105 -12.62 14.83 -4.06
C ASP A 105 -12.69 14.47 -5.56
N HIS A 106 -12.06 13.36 -5.97
CA HIS A 106 -11.95 12.93 -7.38
C HIS A 106 -12.72 11.64 -7.71
N LEU A 107 -13.32 10.98 -6.72
CA LEU A 107 -14.13 9.77 -6.88
C LEU A 107 -15.57 10.06 -6.45
N PRO A 108 -16.57 9.92 -7.33
CA PRO A 108 -17.92 10.43 -7.11
C PRO A 108 -18.70 9.70 -6.00
N HIS A 109 -18.28 8.48 -5.66
CA HIS A 109 -18.93 7.61 -4.70
C HIS A 109 -17.98 7.17 -3.58
N ALA A 110 -16.97 7.99 -3.29
CA ALA A 110 -16.02 7.71 -2.23
C ALA A 110 -16.52 8.14 -0.85
N HIS A 111 -16.30 7.27 0.14
CA HIS A 111 -16.41 7.60 1.55
C HIS A 111 -15.04 7.50 2.20
N LEU A 112 -14.59 8.57 2.84
CA LEU A 112 -13.30 8.64 3.53
C LEU A 112 -13.45 8.43 5.03
N GLU A 113 -12.79 7.41 5.55
CA GLU A 113 -12.55 7.19 6.97
C GLU A 113 -11.06 7.42 7.28
N VAL A 114 -10.78 8.30 8.23
CA VAL A 114 -9.44 8.46 8.82
C VAL A 114 -9.47 7.86 10.22
N VAL A 115 -8.75 6.76 10.42
CA VAL A 115 -8.72 5.99 11.66
C VAL A 115 -7.77 6.66 12.66
N PRO A 116 -8.27 7.22 13.78
CA PRO A 116 -7.44 7.93 14.75
C PRO A 116 -6.34 7.06 15.32
N GLY A 117 -5.13 7.60 15.44
CA GLY A 117 -3.97 6.90 16.00
C GLY A 117 -3.37 5.76 15.17
N ALA A 118 -4.03 5.31 14.09
CA ALA A 118 -3.52 4.27 13.20
C ALA A 118 -2.45 4.81 12.23
N GLY A 119 -1.48 3.98 11.88
CA GLY A 119 -0.45 4.24 10.89
C GLY A 119 -0.75 3.61 9.53
N HIS A 120 0.32 3.34 8.77
CA HIS A 120 0.21 2.87 7.39
C HIS A 120 -0.42 1.49 7.25
N LEU A 121 -0.27 0.61 8.24
CA LEU A 121 -0.76 -0.76 8.16
C LEU A 121 -2.24 -0.90 8.56
N VAL A 122 -3.02 0.18 8.52
CA VAL A 122 -4.44 0.19 8.89
C VAL A 122 -5.26 -0.89 8.18
N ALA A 123 -4.94 -1.19 6.92
CA ALA A 123 -5.61 -2.25 6.16
C ALA A 123 -5.33 -3.65 6.72
N LEU A 124 -4.11 -3.90 7.23
CA LEU A 124 -3.75 -5.17 7.86
C LEU A 124 -4.32 -5.27 9.28
N THR A 125 -4.21 -4.21 10.08
CA THR A 125 -4.66 -4.22 11.48
C THR A 125 -6.18 -4.23 11.61
N ARG A 126 -6.92 -3.71 10.61
CA ARG A 126 -8.39 -3.74 10.56
C ARG A 126 -8.96 -4.72 9.53
N TRP A 127 -8.16 -5.65 9.01
CA TRP A 127 -8.54 -6.53 7.90
C TRP A 127 -9.91 -7.20 8.08
N ALA A 128 -10.18 -7.75 9.27
CA ALA A 128 -11.45 -8.42 9.56
C ALA A 128 -12.65 -7.46 9.53
N ASP A 129 -12.52 -6.28 10.14
CA ASP A 129 -13.58 -5.25 10.15
C ASP A 129 -13.89 -4.80 8.73
N LEU A 130 -12.86 -4.52 7.93
CA LEU A 130 -13.00 -4.07 6.55
C LEU A 130 -13.73 -5.10 5.69
N LEU A 131 -13.42 -6.39 5.86
CA LEU A 131 -14.13 -7.46 5.16
C LEU A 131 -15.60 -7.59 5.59
N VAL A 132 -15.91 -7.37 6.86
CA VAL A 132 -17.29 -7.35 7.35
C VAL A 132 -18.07 -6.19 6.75
N ASP A 133 -17.48 -5.00 6.73
CA ASP A 133 -18.10 -3.80 6.14
C ASP A 133 -18.37 -3.99 4.64
N LEU A 134 -17.43 -4.60 3.90
CA LEU A 134 -17.59 -4.91 2.48
C LEU A 134 -18.62 -6.02 2.20
N ALA A 135 -18.82 -6.95 3.14
CA ALA A 135 -19.82 -8.01 3.03
C ALA A 135 -21.23 -7.57 3.47
N GLY A 136 -21.35 -6.39 4.07
CA GLY A 136 -22.62 -5.80 4.48
C GLY A 136 -23.53 -5.46 3.29
N PRO A 137 -24.86 -5.42 3.48
CA PRO A 137 -25.77 -5.00 2.43
C PRO A 137 -25.51 -3.54 2.04
N SER A 138 -25.33 -3.29 0.73
CA SER A 138 -25.25 -1.95 0.13
C SER A 138 -26.59 -1.22 0.14
#